data_AF-A0A1I5RX46-F1
#
_entry.id   AF-A0A1I5RX46-F1
#
_cell.length_a   1.000
_cell.length_b   1.000
_cell.length_c   1.000
_cell.angle_alpha   90.00
_cell.angle_beta   90.00
_cell.angle_gamma   90.00
#
_symmetry.space_group_name_H-M   'P 1'
#
loop_
_entity.id
_entity.type
_entity.pdbx_description
1 polymer ?
#
loop_
_entity_poly.entity_id
_entity_poly.type
_entity_poly.pdbx_seq_one_letter_code
_entity_poly.pdbx_strand_id
1 'polypeptide(L)'
;MLNHEEELHWKQYPGYLGFETDGKFVFAIHADWPAYPCAPNGAHSLIDLAQYPFGTEFIQLDDIDRSLLFHVPSTADGDPWHKDAYHIALWHEDLNWLAEQGYISGASPANEREWRQRQKDLLREHIRELRHKDEHEIPEDDDPLNSLYVQLEDGTYKRVEFPPEEEESDDDTDEEWDFRPFTIVSPGRSIRLTQEGWDRATAELASAFTEYSADDRLGSLVDLGYYDTAIREVGVLLEDRMRSFADNVNGYGQKLVPFVVERIRELRLTPDSYTRSLRGRLRTAIKFVRNEFAHARQDVPKARALALLTHTSLIIDELATLEKRKRKVLEQ
;
A
#
# COMPACT_ATOMS: atom_id res chain seq x y z
N MET A 1 21.04 -18.64 27.32
CA MET A 1 21.67 -17.33 27.61
C MET A 1 22.58 -17.04 26.43
N LEU A 2 22.01 -16.39 25.42
CA LEU A 2 22.72 -15.91 24.24
C LEU A 2 22.90 -14.40 24.42
N ASN A 3 24.10 -13.93 24.11
CA ASN A 3 24.62 -12.61 24.43
C ASN A 3 23.78 -11.47 23.86
N HIS A 4 23.72 -10.39 24.64
CA HIS A 4 22.94 -9.18 24.41
C HIS A 4 23.71 -8.13 23.56
N GLU A 5 24.59 -8.56 22.65
CA GLU A 5 25.51 -7.65 21.91
C GLU A 5 25.46 -7.77 20.38
N GLU A 6 24.36 -8.29 19.83
CA GLU A 6 24.05 -8.16 18.40
C GLU A 6 22.66 -7.52 18.26
N GLU A 7 22.51 -6.26 18.68
CA GLU A 7 21.48 -5.40 18.08
C GLU A 7 21.89 -5.20 16.62
N LEU A 8 21.42 -6.14 15.78
CA LEU A 8 21.77 -6.22 14.37
C LEU A 8 21.60 -4.87 13.68
N HIS A 9 22.67 -4.52 12.98
CA HIS A 9 22.91 -3.46 12.01
C HIS A 9 21.92 -3.37 10.82
N TRP A 10 20.72 -3.95 10.91
CA TRP A 10 19.79 -4.06 9.77
C TRP A 10 19.20 -2.71 9.34
N LYS A 11 19.22 -1.69 10.21
CA LYS A 11 18.81 -0.32 9.87
C LYS A 11 19.71 0.37 8.85
N GLN A 12 20.86 -0.21 8.49
CA GLN A 12 21.89 0.42 7.65
C GLN A 12 22.02 -0.16 6.24
N TYR A 13 21.20 -1.15 5.87
CA TYR A 13 21.29 -1.82 4.57
C TYR A 13 19.93 -1.80 3.86
N PRO A 14 19.65 -0.80 2.99
CA PRO A 14 18.42 -0.79 2.21
C PRO A 14 18.45 -1.86 1.12
N GLY A 15 17.52 -2.80 1.18
CA GLY A 15 17.42 -3.98 0.31
C GLY A 15 16.70 -5.14 1.01
N TYR A 16 16.12 -6.04 0.22
CA TYR A 16 15.33 -7.19 0.70
C TYR A 16 16.04 -7.96 1.83
N LEU A 17 15.45 -7.94 3.02
CA LEU A 17 15.80 -8.88 4.07
C LEU A 17 15.00 -10.17 3.82
N GLY A 18 15.56 -11.01 2.96
CA GLY A 18 15.10 -12.36 2.72
C GLY A 18 15.69 -13.32 3.75
N PHE A 19 14.88 -14.06 4.51
CA PHE A 19 15.39 -15.24 5.22
C PHE A 19 14.53 -16.46 4.91
N GLU A 20 15.20 -17.59 4.68
CA GLU A 20 14.54 -18.87 4.50
C GLU A 20 14.32 -19.53 5.85
N THR A 21 13.07 -19.89 6.16
CA THR A 21 12.72 -20.68 7.34
C THR A 21 11.77 -21.79 6.93
N ASP A 22 12.08 -23.03 7.29
CA ASP A 22 11.29 -24.23 6.96
C ASP A 22 10.92 -24.35 5.46
N GLY A 23 11.87 -24.03 4.56
CA GLY A 23 11.65 -24.08 3.11
C GLY A 23 10.77 -22.96 2.55
N LYS A 24 10.53 -21.89 3.33
CA LYS A 24 9.79 -20.71 2.92
C LYS A 24 10.68 -19.49 2.98
N PHE A 25 10.78 -18.78 1.85
CA PHE A 25 11.48 -17.51 1.78
C PHE A 25 10.57 -16.39 2.29
N VAL A 26 11.00 -15.65 3.30
CA VAL A 26 10.30 -14.51 3.88
C VAL A 26 10.98 -13.23 3.42
N PHE A 27 10.28 -12.38 2.68
CA PHE A 27 10.72 -11.03 2.35
C PHE A 27 10.32 -10.06 3.48
N ALA A 28 11.29 -9.36 4.05
CA ALA A 28 11.04 -8.23 4.94
C ALA A 28 11.35 -6.91 4.21
N ILE A 29 10.35 -6.02 4.20
CA ILE A 29 10.52 -4.61 3.89
C ILE A 29 10.96 -3.93 5.19
N HIS A 30 12.09 -3.22 5.16
CA HIS A 30 12.70 -2.65 6.36
C HIS A 30 12.15 -1.24 6.71
N ALA A 31 11.32 -0.67 5.84
CA ALA A 31 10.67 0.62 6.08
C ALA A 31 9.52 0.49 7.10
N ASP A 32 9.38 1.46 8.00
CA ASP A 32 8.25 1.57 8.94
C ASP A 32 7.07 2.31 8.29
N TRP A 33 6.47 1.71 7.24
CA TRP A 33 5.43 2.37 6.45
C TRP A 33 4.01 2.17 6.98
N PRO A 34 3.12 3.16 6.80
CA PRO A 34 1.72 3.03 7.20
C PRO A 34 0.93 1.99 6.38
N ALA A 35 1.44 1.55 5.24
CA ALA A 35 0.91 0.45 4.43
C ALA A 35 2.06 -0.32 3.76
N TYR A 36 1.82 -1.59 3.45
CA TYR A 36 2.78 -2.47 2.77
C TYR A 36 2.12 -3.09 1.53
N PRO A 37 2.89 -3.42 0.49
CA PRO A 37 2.34 -4.08 -0.68
C PRO A 37 1.86 -5.49 -0.31
N CYS A 38 0.84 -5.95 -1.03
CA CYS A 38 0.43 -7.35 -0.99
C CYS A 38 1.46 -8.24 -1.73
N ALA A 39 1.24 -9.55 -1.81
CA ALA A 39 2.14 -10.42 -2.57
C ALA A 39 2.21 -9.96 -4.04
N PRO A 40 3.41 -9.89 -4.66
CA PRO A 40 3.55 -9.35 -5.99
C PRO A 40 2.68 -10.07 -7.01
N ASN A 41 1.86 -9.29 -7.69
CA ASN A 41 0.96 -9.69 -8.75
C ASN A 41 0.25 -8.43 -9.26
N GLY A 42 0.48 -8.06 -10.52
CA GLY A 42 -0.13 -6.89 -11.15
C GLY A 42 -1.66 -6.84 -11.01
N ALA A 43 -2.35 -7.98 -11.01
CA ALA A 43 -3.80 -8.03 -10.79
C ALA A 43 -4.21 -7.68 -9.35
N HIS A 44 -3.43 -8.08 -8.34
CA HIS A 44 -3.69 -7.67 -6.96
C HIS A 44 -3.48 -6.17 -6.78
N SER A 45 -2.38 -5.63 -7.33
CA SER A 45 -2.08 -4.20 -7.34
C SER A 45 -3.17 -3.39 -8.06
N LEU A 46 -3.71 -3.91 -9.16
CA LEU A 46 -4.86 -3.32 -9.84
C LEU A 46 -6.10 -3.24 -8.94
N ILE A 47 -6.42 -4.34 -8.26
CA ILE A 47 -7.56 -4.41 -7.32
C ILE A 47 -7.34 -3.45 -6.14
N ASP A 48 -6.12 -3.35 -5.61
CA ASP A 48 -5.79 -2.45 -4.50
C ASP A 48 -5.97 -0.97 -4.86
N LEU A 49 -5.57 -0.57 -6.07
CA LEU A 49 -5.87 0.77 -6.59
C LEU A 49 -7.38 1.00 -6.77
N ALA A 50 -8.12 -0.02 -7.23
CA ALA A 50 -9.56 0.08 -7.50
C ALA A 50 -10.45 0.11 -6.24
N GLN A 51 -9.86 -0.02 -5.05
CA GLN A 51 -10.56 0.18 -3.77
C GLN A 51 -10.91 1.66 -3.52
N TYR A 52 -10.23 2.57 -4.21
CA TYR A 52 -10.45 4.00 -4.15
C TYR A 52 -11.45 4.43 -5.22
N PRO A 53 -12.12 5.58 -5.07
CA PRO A 53 -12.98 6.12 -6.11
C PRO A 53 -12.24 6.31 -7.44
N PHE A 54 -12.93 6.14 -8.57
CA PHE A 54 -12.35 6.42 -9.88
C PHE A 54 -11.83 7.86 -9.97
N GLY A 55 -10.70 8.04 -10.66
CA GLY A 55 -10.02 9.33 -10.76
C GLY A 55 -9.18 9.73 -9.55
N THR A 56 -9.09 8.86 -8.52
CA THR A 56 -8.16 9.06 -7.40
C THR A 56 -6.73 9.24 -7.89
N GLU A 57 -6.08 10.26 -7.37
CA GLU A 57 -4.66 10.51 -7.56
C GLU A 57 -3.86 9.96 -6.39
N PHE A 58 -2.81 9.20 -6.72
CA PHE A 58 -1.92 8.57 -5.76
C PHE A 58 -0.56 9.26 -5.85
N ILE A 59 -0.17 10.01 -4.83
CA ILE A 59 1.08 10.76 -4.80
C ILE A 59 2.16 9.92 -4.12
N GLN A 60 3.28 9.68 -4.81
CA GLN A 60 4.43 8.97 -4.28
C GLN A 60 4.99 9.73 -3.06
N LEU A 61 5.09 9.01 -1.94
CA LEU A 61 5.76 9.46 -0.71
C LEU A 61 7.16 8.90 -0.59
N ASP A 62 7.35 7.63 -0.95
CA ASP A 62 8.57 6.89 -0.66
C ASP A 62 8.82 5.77 -1.67
N ASP A 63 10.06 5.31 -1.74
CA ASP A 63 10.55 4.28 -2.66
C ASP A 63 11.67 3.48 -1.96
N ILE A 64 11.31 2.31 -1.43
CA ILE A 64 12.18 1.46 -0.61
C ILE A 64 11.91 -0.01 -0.92
N ASP A 65 12.96 -0.85 -0.94
CA ASP A 65 12.89 -2.30 -1.14
C ASP A 65 12.08 -2.72 -2.38
N ARG A 66 12.26 -1.95 -3.46
CA ARG A 66 11.53 -2.08 -4.71
C ARG A 66 10.00 -1.98 -4.58
N SER A 67 9.55 -1.25 -3.58
CA SER A 67 8.16 -0.88 -3.39
C SER A 67 8.06 0.63 -3.42
N LEU A 68 6.96 1.15 -3.94
CA LEU A 68 6.62 2.56 -3.80
C LEU A 68 5.46 2.71 -2.84
N LEU A 69 5.58 3.66 -1.91
CA LEU A 69 4.49 4.10 -1.05
C LEU A 69 3.81 5.30 -1.68
N PHE A 70 2.49 5.25 -1.79
CA PHE A 70 1.67 6.35 -2.25
C PHE A 70 0.71 6.81 -1.16
N HIS A 71 0.41 8.10 -1.19
CA HIS A 71 -0.61 8.77 -0.41
C HIS A 71 -1.78 9.20 -1.30
N VAL A 72 -3.00 9.07 -0.77
CA VAL A 72 -4.19 9.65 -1.39
C VAL A 72 -4.56 10.94 -0.66
N PRO A 73 -4.41 12.11 -1.32
CA PRO A 73 -4.80 13.40 -0.75
C PRO A 73 -6.25 13.37 -0.29
N SER A 74 -6.48 13.80 0.94
CA SER A 74 -7.83 14.03 1.45
C SER A 74 -8.06 15.53 1.62
N THR A 75 -9.32 15.97 1.72
CA THR A 75 -9.70 17.39 1.82
C THR A 75 -9.17 18.11 3.07
N ALA A 76 -8.40 17.44 3.94
CA ALA A 76 -7.73 18.05 5.07
C ALA A 76 -6.21 18.04 4.80
N ASP A 77 -5.60 19.23 4.83
CA ASP A 77 -4.15 19.46 4.79
C ASP A 77 -3.47 18.87 6.05
N GLY A 78 -3.42 17.53 6.09
CA GLY A 78 -2.81 16.76 7.16
C GLY A 78 -1.42 16.27 6.78
N ASP A 79 -0.67 15.84 7.80
CA ASP A 79 0.59 15.12 7.61
C ASP A 79 0.35 13.88 6.70
N PRO A 80 1.00 13.79 5.53
CA PRO A 80 0.82 12.67 4.61
C PRO A 80 1.32 11.34 5.19
N TRP A 81 2.16 11.36 6.23
CA TRP A 81 2.63 10.17 6.95
C TRP A 81 1.71 9.75 8.09
N HIS A 82 0.68 10.55 8.39
CA HIS A 82 -0.20 10.29 9.51
C HIS A 82 -0.88 8.93 9.36
N LYS A 83 -0.97 8.16 10.44
CA LYS A 83 -1.53 6.80 10.46
C LYS A 83 -2.98 6.68 9.96
N ASP A 84 -3.70 7.80 9.92
CA ASP A 84 -5.09 7.90 9.45
C ASP A 84 -5.20 8.46 8.02
N ALA A 85 -4.10 8.86 7.40
CA ALA A 85 -4.09 9.12 5.97
C ALA A 85 -4.30 7.80 5.20
N TYR A 86 -4.67 7.92 3.93
CA TYR A 86 -4.85 6.78 3.06
C TYR A 86 -3.56 6.51 2.32
N HIS A 87 -3.10 5.27 2.41
CA HIS A 87 -1.87 4.82 1.79
C HIS A 87 -2.09 3.53 1.03
N ILE A 88 -1.34 3.39 -0.04
CA ILE A 88 -1.19 2.15 -0.79
C ILE A 88 0.28 1.98 -1.11
N ALA A 89 0.80 0.76 -0.96
CA ALA A 89 2.16 0.44 -1.37
C ALA A 89 2.10 -0.61 -2.45
N LEU A 90 2.94 -0.47 -3.48
CA LEU A 90 2.92 -1.30 -4.69
C LEU A 90 4.34 -1.66 -5.09
N TRP A 91 4.55 -2.87 -5.61
CA TRP A 91 5.84 -3.27 -6.16
C TRP A 91 6.14 -2.54 -7.47
N HIS A 92 7.42 -2.26 -7.76
CA HIS A 92 7.79 -1.74 -9.09
C HIS A 92 7.39 -2.69 -10.21
N GLU A 93 7.57 -4.01 -10.03
CA GLU A 93 7.21 -4.99 -11.06
C GLU A 93 5.72 -4.93 -11.43
N ASP A 94 4.87 -4.77 -10.41
CA ASP A 94 3.43 -4.63 -10.60
C ASP A 94 3.09 -3.32 -11.31
N LEU A 95 3.73 -2.21 -10.92
CA LEU A 95 3.52 -0.91 -11.56
C LEU A 95 3.99 -0.87 -13.01
N ASN A 96 5.12 -1.50 -13.33
CA ASN A 96 5.59 -1.64 -14.70
C ASN A 96 4.60 -2.44 -15.52
N TRP A 97 4.15 -3.60 -15.00
CA TRP A 97 3.13 -4.39 -15.67
C TRP A 97 1.85 -3.59 -15.90
N LEU A 98 1.35 -2.88 -14.89
CA LEU A 98 0.16 -2.04 -15.00
C LEU A 98 0.32 -0.91 -16.04
N ALA A 99 1.49 -0.29 -16.10
CA ALA A 99 1.79 0.76 -17.05
C ALA A 99 1.89 0.21 -18.48
N GLU A 100 2.54 -0.94 -18.67
CA GLU A 100 2.63 -1.64 -19.95
C GLU A 100 1.26 -2.05 -20.50
N GLN A 101 0.35 -2.47 -19.62
CA GLN A 101 -1.04 -2.77 -19.99
C GLN A 101 -1.91 -1.52 -20.23
N GLY A 102 -1.40 -0.32 -19.96
CA GLY A 102 -2.19 0.92 -20.05
C GLY A 102 -3.26 1.07 -18.95
N TYR A 103 -3.17 0.28 -17.87
CA TYR A 103 -4.13 0.32 -16.76
C TYR A 103 -3.88 1.47 -15.78
N ILE A 104 -2.66 2.00 -15.75
CA ILE A 104 -2.31 3.21 -15.01
C ILE A 104 -1.64 4.24 -15.92
N SER A 105 -1.74 5.49 -15.52
CA SER A 105 -0.97 6.62 -16.09
C SER A 105 -0.04 7.21 -15.03
N GLY A 106 1.05 7.85 -15.46
CA GLY A 106 1.98 8.55 -14.57
C GLY A 106 3.16 7.68 -14.08
N ALA A 107 3.27 6.44 -14.55
CA ALA A 107 4.41 5.57 -14.29
C ALA A 107 5.03 5.09 -15.60
N SER A 108 6.34 4.93 -15.61
CA SER A 108 7.09 4.34 -16.71
C SER A 108 8.14 3.35 -16.19
N PRO A 109 8.39 2.22 -16.88
CA PRO A 109 9.53 1.37 -16.59
C PRO A 109 10.83 2.16 -16.65
N ALA A 110 11.79 1.77 -15.82
CA ALA A 110 13.12 2.34 -15.77
C ALA A 110 14.13 1.23 -15.48
N ASN A 111 15.36 1.41 -15.96
CA ASN A 111 16.48 0.60 -15.52
C ASN A 111 17.02 1.11 -14.16
N GLU A 112 17.92 0.34 -13.55
CA GLU A 112 18.48 0.68 -12.24
C GLU A 112 19.22 2.03 -12.26
N ARG A 113 19.94 2.33 -13.34
CA ARG A 113 20.70 3.57 -13.49
C ARG A 113 19.76 4.78 -13.51
N GLU A 114 18.72 4.75 -14.35
CA GLU A 114 17.70 5.78 -14.45
C GLU A 114 17.00 5.99 -13.10
N TRP A 115 16.63 4.90 -12.42
CA TRP A 115 16.03 4.95 -11.10
C TRP A 115 16.97 5.56 -10.06
N ARG A 116 18.23 5.12 -9.98
CA ARG A 116 19.25 5.69 -9.06
C ARG A 116 19.47 7.17 -9.32
N GLN A 117 19.53 7.57 -10.58
CA GLN A 117 19.67 8.97 -10.95
C GLN A 117 18.46 9.78 -10.48
N ARG A 118 17.25 9.25 -10.70
CA ARG A 118 16.02 9.90 -10.23
C ARG A 118 16.03 10.07 -8.71
N GLN A 119 16.43 9.05 -7.95
CA GLN A 119 16.54 9.15 -6.48
C GLN A 119 17.53 10.25 -6.05
N LYS A 120 18.69 10.36 -6.71
CA LYS A 120 19.64 11.46 -6.47
C LYS A 120 19.01 12.83 -6.74
N ASP A 121 18.27 12.97 -7.84
CA ASP A 121 17.60 14.24 -8.18
C ASP A 121 16.51 14.60 -7.18
N LEU A 122 15.72 13.63 -6.71
CA LEU A 122 14.73 13.85 -5.66
C LEU A 122 15.36 14.30 -4.34
N LEU A 123 16.52 13.74 -3.99
CA LEU A 123 17.26 14.13 -2.80
C LEU A 123 17.83 15.56 -2.93
N ARG A 124 18.33 15.93 -4.12
CA ARG A 124 18.77 17.30 -4.42
C ARG A 124 17.64 18.32 -4.26
N GLU A 125 16.47 18.02 -4.81
CA GLU A 125 15.26 18.85 -4.68
C GLU A 125 14.91 19.04 -3.19
N HIS A 126 14.86 17.95 -2.42
CA HIS A 126 14.51 18.00 -1.00
C HIS A 126 15.50 18.82 -0.15
N ILE A 127 16.81 18.65 -0.37
CA ILE A 127 17.83 19.41 0.35
C ILE A 127 17.69 20.91 0.06
N ARG A 128 17.44 21.29 -1.20
CA ARG A 128 17.21 22.69 -1.57
C ARG A 128 15.99 23.27 -0.86
N GLU A 129 14.88 22.54 -0.80
CA GLU A 129 13.67 22.98 -0.08
C GLU A 129 13.91 23.19 1.42
N LEU A 130 14.62 22.27 2.08
CA LEU A 130 14.96 22.38 3.50
C LEU A 130 15.85 23.61 3.75
N ARG A 131 16.86 23.80 2.91
CA ARG A 131 17.82 24.90 3.00
C ARG A 131 17.16 26.27 2.78
N HIS A 132 16.26 26.36 1.81
CA HIS A 132 15.46 27.57 1.58
C HIS A 132 14.58 27.90 2.79
N LYS A 133 13.99 26.91 3.47
CA LYS A 133 13.20 27.15 4.70
C LYS A 133 14.03 27.68 5.87
N ASP A 134 15.31 27.31 5.92
CA ASP A 134 16.26 27.76 6.95
C ASP A 134 16.96 29.08 6.59
N GLU A 135 16.54 29.78 5.54
CA GLU A 135 17.16 31.02 5.01
C GLU A 135 18.64 30.85 4.57
N HIS A 136 19.07 29.62 4.27
CA HIS A 136 20.40 29.31 3.78
C HIS A 136 20.31 28.83 2.33
N GLU A 137 20.60 29.69 1.35
CA GLU A 137 20.61 29.27 -0.05
C GLU A 137 21.88 28.48 -0.40
N ILE A 138 21.70 27.37 -1.13
CA ILE A 138 22.80 26.67 -1.80
C ILE A 138 23.03 27.38 -3.14
N PRO A 139 24.26 27.79 -3.48
CA PRO A 139 24.55 28.37 -4.80
C PRO A 139 24.07 27.45 -5.93
N GLU A 140 23.52 28.03 -7.00
CA GLU A 140 22.99 27.25 -8.13
C GLU A 140 24.03 26.30 -8.76
N ASP A 141 25.30 26.68 -8.69
CA ASP A 141 26.44 25.93 -9.25
C ASP A 141 26.98 24.81 -8.33
N ASP A 142 26.47 24.69 -7.09
CA ASP A 142 26.88 23.63 -6.17
C ASP A 142 25.87 22.48 -6.14
N ASP A 143 26.36 21.23 -6.09
CA ASP A 143 25.49 20.06 -5.96
C ASP A 143 25.00 19.96 -4.51
N PRO A 144 23.68 20.04 -4.24
CA PRO A 144 23.14 19.92 -2.88
C PRO A 144 23.60 18.66 -2.14
N LEU A 145 23.89 17.57 -2.87
CA LEU A 145 24.40 16.33 -2.28
C LEU A 145 25.75 16.51 -1.58
N ASN A 146 26.54 17.51 -1.96
CA ASN A 146 27.82 17.84 -1.32
C ASN A 146 27.64 18.32 0.13
N SER A 147 26.43 18.71 0.52
CA SER A 147 26.11 19.24 1.85
C SER A 147 25.69 18.18 2.87
N LEU A 148 25.66 16.90 2.48
CA LEU A 148 25.24 15.80 3.35
C LEU A 148 26.41 15.25 4.18
N TYR A 149 26.18 15.16 5.50
CA TYR A 149 27.12 14.59 6.46
C TYR A 149 26.38 13.61 7.39
N VAL A 150 27.07 12.55 7.78
CA VAL A 150 26.64 11.64 8.85
C VAL A 150 27.45 11.93 10.10
N GLN A 151 26.78 12.01 11.27
CA GLN A 151 27.46 12.08 12.55
C GLN A 151 27.91 10.68 12.97
N LEU A 152 29.20 10.52 13.26
CA LEU A 152 29.80 9.29 13.76
C LEU A 152 29.61 9.18 15.28
N GLU A 153 29.79 7.97 15.84
CA GLU A 153 29.63 7.69 17.27
C GLU A 153 30.56 8.54 18.16
N ASP A 154 31.72 8.94 17.65
CA ASP A 154 32.68 9.82 18.33
C ASP A 154 32.28 11.31 18.28
N GLY A 155 31.12 11.63 17.69
CA GLY A 155 30.58 12.98 17.55
C GLY A 155 31.13 13.76 16.35
N THR A 156 32.06 13.20 15.58
CA THR A 156 32.58 13.82 14.36
C THR A 156 31.61 13.68 13.18
N TYR A 157 31.80 14.46 12.12
CA TYR A 157 30.97 14.41 10.92
C TYR A 157 31.79 13.90 9.74
N LYS A 158 31.26 12.88 9.04
CA LYS A 158 31.81 12.39 7.78
C LYS A 158 30.88 12.77 6.64
N ARG A 159 31.43 13.32 5.56
CA ARG A 159 30.65 13.60 4.35
C ARG A 159 30.11 12.31 3.76
N VAL A 160 28.86 12.33 3.29
CA VAL A 160 28.27 11.21 2.55
C VAL A 160 28.89 11.18 1.15
N GLU A 161 29.51 10.06 0.81
CA GLU A 161 30.03 9.80 -0.53
C GLU A 161 29.00 8.96 -1.29
N PHE A 162 28.52 9.50 -2.40
CA PHE A 162 27.65 8.75 -3.31
C PHE A 162 28.51 7.93 -4.26
N PRO A 163 28.09 6.71 -4.62
CA PRO A 163 28.75 5.96 -5.67
C PRO A 163 28.88 6.81 -6.93
N PRO A 164 30.04 6.78 -7.61
CA PRO A 164 30.18 7.44 -8.90
C PRO A 164 29.09 6.93 -9.84
N GLU A 165 28.65 7.78 -10.77
CA GLU A 165 27.81 7.31 -11.87
C GLU A 165 28.66 6.30 -12.64
N GLU A 166 28.29 5.01 -12.58
CA GLU A 166 28.95 3.99 -13.37
C GLU A 166 28.81 4.38 -14.84
N GLU A 167 29.95 4.68 -15.49
CA GLU A 167 30.02 4.77 -16.94
C GLU A 167 29.65 3.39 -17.48
N GLU A 168 28.75 3.32 -18.46
CA GLU A 168 28.40 2.07 -19.13
C GLU A 168 29.70 1.38 -19.55
N SER A 169 29.99 0.27 -18.87
CA SER A 169 31.02 -0.65 -19.31
C SER A 169 30.51 -1.22 -20.63
N ASP A 170 31.09 -0.77 -21.76
CA ASP A 170 30.89 -1.33 -23.11
C ASP A 170 31.24 -2.85 -23.18
N ASP A 171 31.76 -3.45 -22.11
CA ASP A 171 31.88 -4.90 -21.99
C ASP A 171 30.49 -5.50 -21.71
N ASP A 172 29.77 -5.76 -22.82
CA ASP A 172 28.72 -6.76 -23.00
C ASP A 172 29.26 -8.15 -22.61
N THR A 173 29.62 -8.38 -21.35
CA THR A 173 29.62 -9.74 -20.84
C THR A 173 28.18 -10.10 -20.55
N ASP A 174 27.66 -11.04 -21.35
CA ASP A 174 26.39 -11.77 -21.28
C ASP A 174 26.09 -12.43 -19.91
N GLU A 175 26.49 -11.82 -18.79
CA GLU A 175 25.85 -12.07 -17.52
C GLU A 175 24.49 -11.39 -17.62
N GLU A 176 23.45 -12.22 -17.59
CA GLU A 176 22.07 -11.88 -17.38
C GLU A 176 21.96 -11.00 -16.12
N TRP A 177 22.31 -9.71 -16.24
CA TRP A 177 22.21 -8.70 -15.20
C TRP A 177 20.74 -8.57 -14.88
N ASP A 178 20.31 -9.40 -13.94
CA ASP A 178 19.07 -9.42 -13.16
C ASP A 178 18.25 -8.17 -13.48
N PHE A 179 17.42 -8.26 -14.52
CA PHE A 179 16.65 -7.15 -15.09
C PHE A 179 15.55 -6.81 -14.08
N ARG A 180 15.96 -6.20 -12.98
CA ARG A 180 15.11 -5.88 -11.85
C ARG A 180 14.24 -4.71 -12.30
N PRO A 181 12.92 -4.90 -12.42
CA PRO A 181 12.05 -3.86 -12.92
C PRO A 181 12.03 -2.71 -11.90
N PHE A 182 12.53 -1.53 -12.29
CA PHE A 182 12.31 -0.28 -11.56
C PHE A 182 11.24 0.54 -12.30
N THR A 183 10.63 1.46 -11.58
CA THR A 183 9.56 2.33 -12.05
C THR A 183 9.91 3.74 -11.69
N ILE A 184 9.77 4.66 -12.65
CA ILE A 184 9.81 6.09 -12.40
C ILE A 184 8.39 6.62 -12.48
N VAL A 185 7.96 7.33 -11.45
CA VAL A 185 6.69 8.07 -11.45
C VAL A 185 6.94 9.43 -12.10
N SER A 186 6.40 9.61 -13.30
CA SER A 186 6.62 10.75 -14.20
C SER A 186 5.81 12.00 -13.74
N PRO A 187 5.93 13.19 -14.38
CA PRO A 187 5.98 14.49 -13.67
C PRO A 187 4.76 14.79 -12.81
N GLY A 188 5.00 15.12 -11.53
CA GLY A 188 3.97 15.32 -10.50
C GLY A 188 4.05 14.31 -9.35
N ARG A 189 4.91 13.29 -9.47
CA ARG A 189 5.05 12.19 -8.50
C ARG A 189 3.70 11.52 -8.25
N SER A 190 2.85 11.38 -9.26
CA SER A 190 1.54 10.78 -9.09
C SER A 190 1.20 9.75 -10.15
N ILE A 191 0.43 8.74 -9.75
CA ILE A 191 -0.19 7.77 -10.64
C ILE A 191 -1.72 7.86 -10.53
N ARG A 192 -2.41 7.40 -11.58
CA ARG A 192 -3.87 7.28 -11.62
C ARG A 192 -4.27 6.02 -12.37
N LEU A 193 -5.37 5.40 -11.95
CA LEU A 193 -6.02 4.37 -12.78
C LEU A 193 -6.60 5.01 -14.04
N THR A 194 -6.36 4.39 -15.19
CA THR A 194 -7.06 4.73 -16.43
C THR A 194 -8.47 4.16 -16.40
N GLN A 195 -9.32 4.60 -17.35
CA GLN A 195 -10.65 4.00 -17.52
C GLN A 195 -10.54 2.50 -17.82
N GLU A 196 -9.56 2.10 -18.62
CA GLU A 196 -9.31 0.70 -18.96
C GLU A 196 -8.92 -0.14 -17.74
N GLY A 197 -7.99 0.38 -16.92
CA GLY A 197 -7.62 -0.28 -15.67
C GLY A 197 -8.80 -0.40 -14.70
N TRP A 198 -9.62 0.65 -14.59
CA TRP A 198 -10.83 0.64 -13.76
C TRP A 198 -11.85 -0.41 -14.21
N ASP A 199 -12.12 -0.47 -15.52
CA ASP A 199 -13.06 -1.42 -16.09
C ASP A 199 -12.55 -2.85 -15.96
N ARG A 200 -11.23 -3.07 -16.15
CA ARG A 200 -10.58 -4.36 -15.93
C ARG A 200 -10.72 -4.83 -14.49
N ALA A 201 -10.38 -3.98 -13.51
CA ALA A 201 -10.49 -4.30 -12.09
C ALA A 201 -11.93 -4.64 -11.69
N THR A 202 -12.87 -3.84 -12.20
CA THR A 202 -14.32 -4.03 -11.97
C THR A 202 -14.78 -5.35 -12.56
N ALA A 203 -14.38 -5.68 -13.78
CA ALA A 203 -14.74 -6.93 -14.44
C ALA A 203 -14.17 -8.16 -13.70
N GLU A 204 -12.91 -8.11 -13.27
CA GLU A 204 -12.28 -9.20 -12.50
C GLU A 204 -13.03 -9.44 -11.19
N LEU A 205 -13.25 -8.41 -10.38
CA LEU A 205 -13.97 -8.54 -9.11
C LEU A 205 -15.42 -8.98 -9.31
N ALA A 206 -16.10 -8.47 -10.34
CA ALA A 206 -17.46 -8.88 -10.67
C ALA A 206 -17.53 -10.35 -11.10
N SER A 207 -16.53 -10.83 -11.85
CA SER A 207 -16.46 -12.23 -12.29
C SER A 207 -16.14 -13.20 -11.15
N ALA A 208 -15.41 -12.72 -10.13
CA ALA A 208 -15.10 -13.46 -8.92
C ALA A 208 -16.27 -13.48 -7.93
N PHE A 209 -17.37 -12.79 -8.21
CA PHE A 209 -18.59 -12.88 -7.41
C PHE A 209 -19.17 -14.29 -7.53
N THR A 210 -18.94 -15.11 -6.51
CA THR A 210 -19.60 -16.39 -6.32
C THR A 210 -20.88 -16.19 -5.51
N GLU A 211 -21.88 -17.06 -5.69
CA GLU A 211 -23.08 -17.07 -4.83
C GLU A 211 -22.63 -17.02 -3.36
N TYR A 212 -22.97 -15.91 -2.71
CA TYR A 212 -22.42 -15.58 -1.41
C TYR A 212 -22.95 -16.55 -0.36
N SER A 213 -22.09 -17.45 0.13
CA SER A 213 -22.50 -18.54 1.03
C SER A 213 -22.79 -18.11 2.46
N ALA A 214 -22.54 -16.84 2.81
CA ALA A 214 -22.64 -16.37 4.19
C ALA A 214 -23.97 -15.67 4.51
N ASP A 215 -24.75 -15.26 3.52
CA ASP A 215 -26.09 -14.66 3.73
C ASP A 215 -27.01 -14.84 2.50
N ASP A 216 -27.97 -15.75 2.61
CA ASP A 216 -28.98 -16.04 1.57
C ASP A 216 -29.77 -14.78 1.14
N ARG A 217 -29.89 -13.80 2.03
CA ARG A 217 -30.58 -12.53 1.76
C ARG A 217 -29.82 -11.70 0.73
N LEU A 218 -28.48 -11.69 0.78
CA LEU A 218 -27.68 -10.94 -0.18
C LEU A 218 -27.83 -11.50 -1.59
N GLY A 219 -27.80 -12.83 -1.74
CA GLY A 219 -28.05 -13.49 -3.02
C GLY A 219 -29.40 -13.10 -3.61
N SER A 220 -30.46 -13.17 -2.78
CA SER A 220 -31.81 -12.78 -3.18
C SER A 220 -31.91 -11.32 -3.67
N LEU A 221 -31.22 -10.39 -3.01
CA LEU A 221 -31.20 -8.98 -3.42
C LEU A 221 -30.49 -8.78 -4.76
N VAL A 222 -29.39 -9.49 -4.98
CA VAL A 222 -28.61 -9.44 -6.22
C VAL A 222 -29.41 -10.02 -7.39
N ASP A 223 -30.08 -11.15 -7.19
CA ASP A 223 -30.90 -11.82 -8.21
C ASP A 223 -32.08 -10.95 -8.66
N LEU A 224 -32.66 -10.21 -7.72
CA LEU A 224 -33.75 -9.26 -7.98
C LEU A 224 -33.27 -7.90 -8.54
N GLY A 225 -31.95 -7.70 -8.68
CA GLY A 225 -31.37 -6.45 -9.20
C GLY A 225 -31.36 -5.28 -8.20
N TYR A 226 -31.58 -5.53 -6.91
CA TYR A 226 -31.54 -4.50 -5.85
C TYR A 226 -30.10 -4.21 -5.39
N TYR A 227 -29.24 -3.82 -6.32
CA TYR A 227 -27.79 -3.67 -6.08
C TYR A 227 -27.41 -2.68 -4.98
N ASP A 228 -27.99 -1.48 -4.97
CA ASP A 228 -27.77 -0.47 -3.91
C ASP A 228 -28.11 -1.05 -2.52
N THR A 229 -29.21 -1.80 -2.43
CA THR A 229 -29.65 -2.42 -1.16
C THR A 229 -28.73 -3.58 -0.76
N ALA A 230 -28.26 -4.40 -1.71
CA ALA A 230 -27.29 -5.44 -1.44
C ALA A 230 -25.97 -4.86 -0.90
N ILE A 231 -25.49 -3.75 -1.48
CA ILE A 231 -24.26 -3.07 -1.04
C ILE A 231 -24.42 -2.48 0.37
N ARG A 232 -25.60 -1.91 0.69
CA ARG A 232 -25.90 -1.46 2.05
C ARG A 232 -25.88 -2.61 3.04
N GLU A 233 -26.52 -3.73 2.70
CA GLU A 233 -26.61 -4.90 3.57
C GLU A 233 -25.22 -5.50 3.83
N VAL A 234 -24.35 -5.64 2.81
CA VAL A 234 -22.98 -6.13 3.04
C VAL A 234 -22.16 -5.15 3.89
N GLY A 235 -22.40 -3.84 3.76
CA GLY A 235 -21.79 -2.83 4.61
C GLY A 235 -22.21 -2.97 6.08
N VAL A 236 -23.48 -3.29 6.35
CA VAL A 236 -23.99 -3.58 7.70
C VAL A 236 -23.35 -4.86 8.25
N LEU A 237 -23.25 -5.92 7.44
CA LEU A 237 -22.60 -7.17 7.82
C LEU A 237 -21.12 -6.94 8.15
N LEU A 238 -20.39 -6.15 7.36
CA LEU A 238 -19.00 -5.79 7.65
C LEU A 238 -18.88 -5.09 9.01
N GLU A 239 -19.70 -4.07 9.27
CA GLU A 239 -19.68 -3.39 10.57
C GLU A 239 -20.02 -4.32 11.73
N ASP A 240 -20.97 -5.24 11.54
CA ASP A 240 -21.34 -6.22 12.56
C ASP A 240 -20.20 -7.18 12.89
N ARG A 241 -19.51 -7.68 11.85
CA ARG A 241 -18.31 -8.51 12.00
C ARG A 241 -17.19 -7.76 12.72
N MET A 242 -16.97 -6.49 12.39
CA MET A 242 -15.98 -5.66 13.08
C MET A 242 -16.33 -5.44 14.56
N ARG A 243 -17.60 -5.17 14.89
CA ARG A 243 -18.06 -5.03 16.28
C ARG A 243 -17.84 -6.31 17.07
N SER A 244 -18.24 -7.44 16.51
CA SER A 244 -18.07 -8.76 17.12
C SER A 244 -16.59 -9.10 17.33
N PHE A 245 -15.75 -8.84 16.33
CA PHE A 245 -14.32 -9.14 16.41
C PHE A 245 -13.62 -8.28 17.47
N ALA A 246 -13.94 -6.99 17.52
CA ALA A 246 -13.33 -6.03 18.44
C ALA A 246 -13.93 -6.02 19.85
N ASP A 247 -14.94 -6.86 20.13
CA ASP A 247 -15.77 -6.84 21.35
C ASP A 247 -16.34 -5.43 21.65
N ASN A 248 -16.64 -4.65 20.61
CA ASN A 248 -17.09 -3.27 20.72
C ASN A 248 -18.50 -3.10 20.14
N VAL A 249 -19.51 -3.44 20.93
CA VAL A 249 -20.93 -3.46 20.52
C VAL A 249 -21.46 -2.09 20.10
N ASN A 250 -20.91 -1.00 20.64
CA ASN A 250 -21.40 0.36 20.38
C ASN A 250 -20.61 1.12 19.31
N GLY A 251 -19.55 0.52 18.77
CA GLY A 251 -18.74 1.15 17.72
C GLY A 251 -19.45 1.16 16.37
N TYR A 252 -19.14 2.17 15.55
CA TYR A 252 -19.71 2.34 14.20
C TYR A 252 -18.70 2.99 13.24
N GLY A 253 -18.84 2.71 11.95
CA GLY A 253 -18.06 3.32 10.88
C GLY A 253 -16.54 3.23 11.09
N GLN A 254 -15.83 4.28 10.66
CA GLN A 254 -14.36 4.36 10.72
C GLN A 254 -13.80 4.20 12.12
N LYS A 255 -14.59 4.56 13.14
CA LYS A 255 -14.18 4.47 14.55
C LYS A 255 -14.01 3.03 15.01
N LEU A 256 -14.54 2.03 14.30
CA LEU A 256 -14.32 0.61 14.60
C LEU A 256 -12.93 0.13 14.21
N VAL A 257 -12.31 0.71 13.17
CA VAL A 257 -11.05 0.23 12.61
C VAL A 257 -9.92 0.18 13.66
N PRO A 258 -9.70 1.23 14.47
CA PRO A 258 -8.66 1.19 15.51
C PRO A 258 -8.85 0.06 16.52
N PHE A 259 -10.10 -0.27 16.91
CA PHE A 259 -10.37 -1.35 17.85
C PHE A 259 -10.08 -2.73 17.25
N VAL A 260 -10.41 -2.93 15.97
CA VAL A 260 -10.06 -4.17 15.25
C VAL A 260 -8.54 -4.33 15.17
N VAL A 261 -7.83 -3.27 14.76
CA VAL A 261 -6.37 -3.26 14.63
C VAL A 261 -5.69 -3.52 15.97
N GLU A 262 -6.15 -2.85 17.04
CA GLU A 262 -5.61 -3.05 18.39
C GLU A 262 -5.79 -4.49 18.84
N ARG A 263 -6.99 -5.07 18.64
CA ARG A 263 -7.25 -6.45 19.04
C ARG A 263 -6.38 -7.47 18.28
N ILE A 264 -6.11 -7.24 16.99
CA ILE A 264 -5.18 -8.07 16.21
C ILE A 264 -3.77 -8.02 16.81
N ARG A 265 -3.32 -6.84 17.24
CA ARG A 265 -2.00 -6.61 17.83
C ARG A 265 -1.87 -7.20 19.22
N GLU A 266 -2.84 -6.97 20.09
CA GLU A 266 -2.92 -7.51 21.46
C GLU A 266 -2.80 -9.05 21.44
N LEU A 267 -3.52 -9.69 20.52
CA LEU A 267 -3.55 -11.15 20.39
C LEU A 267 -2.51 -11.70 19.41
N ARG A 268 -1.68 -10.85 18.80
CA ARG A 268 -0.64 -11.21 17.82
C ARG A 268 -1.14 -12.15 16.71
N LEU A 269 -2.33 -11.89 16.16
CA LEU A 269 -3.00 -12.81 15.23
C LEU A 269 -2.35 -12.86 13.83
N THR A 270 -1.63 -11.80 13.46
CA THR A 270 -0.94 -11.61 12.18
C THR A 270 0.29 -10.70 12.35
N PRO A 271 1.24 -10.73 11.40
CA PRO A 271 2.31 -9.73 11.33
C PRO A 271 1.79 -8.29 11.26
N ASP A 272 2.58 -7.31 11.71
CA ASP A 272 2.18 -5.90 11.71
C ASP A 272 1.98 -5.36 10.29
N SER A 273 2.80 -5.78 9.32
CA SER A 273 2.66 -5.40 7.89
C SER A 273 1.29 -5.76 7.32
N TYR A 274 0.85 -6.99 7.60
CA TYR A 274 -0.48 -7.46 7.25
C TYR A 274 -1.57 -6.64 7.95
N THR A 275 -1.37 -6.35 9.24
CA THR A 275 -2.32 -5.59 10.05
C THR A 275 -2.50 -4.17 9.51
N ARG A 276 -1.43 -3.51 9.06
CA ARG A 276 -1.47 -2.18 8.42
C ARG A 276 -2.17 -2.21 7.07
N SER A 277 -1.96 -3.25 6.27
CA SER A 277 -2.63 -3.45 4.99
C SER A 277 -4.14 -3.67 5.17
N LEU A 278 -4.53 -4.54 6.11
CA LEU A 278 -5.94 -4.77 6.47
C LEU A 278 -6.60 -3.50 7.02
N ARG A 279 -5.88 -2.72 7.83
CA ARG A 279 -6.36 -1.40 8.28
C ARG A 279 -6.73 -0.52 7.09
N GLY A 280 -5.87 -0.44 6.07
CA GLY A 280 -6.15 0.31 4.84
C GLY A 280 -7.46 -0.15 4.19
N ARG A 281 -7.59 -1.47 3.95
CA ARG A 281 -8.77 -2.10 3.32
C ARG A 281 -10.06 -1.87 4.10
N LEU A 282 -10.03 -1.96 5.44
CA LEU A 282 -11.19 -1.67 6.29
C LEU A 282 -11.60 -0.20 6.18
N ARG A 283 -10.62 0.73 6.20
CA ARG A 283 -10.89 2.16 6.07
C ARG A 283 -11.45 2.49 4.69
N THR A 284 -10.90 1.97 3.61
CA THR A 284 -11.40 2.25 2.25
C THR A 284 -12.81 1.70 2.08
N ALA A 285 -13.06 0.45 2.50
CA ALA A 285 -14.39 -0.15 2.44
C ALA A 285 -15.44 0.66 3.22
N ILE A 286 -15.12 1.10 4.44
CA ILE A 286 -16.08 1.92 5.21
C ILE A 286 -16.26 3.31 4.59
N LYS A 287 -15.17 3.98 4.17
CA LYS A 287 -15.22 5.37 3.71
C LYS A 287 -15.90 5.50 2.35
N PHE A 288 -15.52 4.65 1.40
CA PHE A 288 -15.87 4.80 -0.01
C PHE A 288 -16.97 3.85 -0.45
N VAL A 289 -17.20 2.74 0.26
CA VAL A 289 -18.32 1.84 -0.04
C VAL A 289 -19.45 2.06 0.95
N ARG A 290 -19.26 1.71 2.22
CA ARG A 290 -20.36 1.76 3.20
C ARG A 290 -20.98 3.16 3.32
N ASN A 291 -20.17 4.20 3.49
CA ASN A 291 -20.70 5.55 3.72
C ASN A 291 -21.38 6.16 2.48
N GLU A 292 -20.88 5.88 1.28
CA GLU A 292 -21.48 6.37 0.04
C GLU A 292 -22.92 5.87 -0.13
N PHE A 293 -23.15 4.58 0.17
CA PHE A 293 -24.44 3.94 0.02
C PHE A 293 -25.35 4.12 1.25
N ALA A 294 -24.80 4.40 2.44
CA ALA A 294 -25.59 4.59 3.65
C ALA A 294 -26.41 5.90 3.64
N HIS A 295 -25.92 6.94 2.96
CA HIS A 295 -26.52 8.29 3.03
C HIS A 295 -27.38 8.66 1.81
N ALA A 296 -27.16 8.01 0.66
CA ALA A 296 -27.88 8.28 -0.57
C ALA A 296 -28.22 6.98 -1.29
N ARG A 297 -29.35 6.98 -2.01
CA ARG A 297 -29.66 5.92 -2.98
C ARG A 297 -28.82 6.16 -4.21
N GLN A 298 -28.00 5.19 -4.58
CA GLN A 298 -27.17 5.25 -5.78
C GLN A 298 -27.77 4.39 -6.88
N ASP A 299 -27.67 4.85 -8.12
CA ASP A 299 -27.87 3.99 -9.27
C ASP A 299 -26.50 3.47 -9.72
N VAL A 300 -26.29 2.16 -9.58
CA VAL A 300 -24.97 1.55 -9.74
C VAL A 300 -25.04 0.44 -10.78
N PRO A 301 -24.20 0.49 -11.83
CA PRO A 301 -24.15 -0.56 -12.83
C PRO A 301 -23.89 -1.93 -12.18
N LYS A 302 -24.54 -2.98 -12.69
CA LYS A 302 -24.42 -4.36 -12.19
C LYS A 302 -22.96 -4.76 -11.96
N ALA A 303 -22.08 -4.55 -12.94
CA ALA A 303 -20.66 -4.92 -12.83
C ALA A 303 -19.98 -4.24 -11.63
N ARG A 304 -20.20 -2.94 -11.45
CA ARG A 304 -19.66 -2.20 -10.31
C ARG A 304 -20.24 -2.69 -8.98
N ALA A 305 -21.54 -2.97 -8.95
CA ALA A 305 -22.18 -3.50 -7.76
C ALA A 305 -21.60 -4.86 -7.34
N LEU A 306 -21.48 -5.79 -8.28
CA LEU A 306 -20.87 -7.10 -8.02
C LEU A 306 -19.42 -6.96 -7.56
N ALA A 307 -18.65 -6.06 -8.18
CA ALA A 307 -17.27 -5.80 -7.75
C ALA A 307 -17.18 -5.30 -6.29
N LEU A 308 -18.04 -4.35 -5.91
CA LEU A 308 -18.11 -3.83 -4.54
C LEU A 308 -18.54 -4.89 -3.52
N LEU A 309 -19.51 -5.72 -3.90
CA LEU A 309 -19.96 -6.86 -3.10
C LEU A 309 -18.80 -7.84 -2.89
N THR A 310 -18.16 -8.32 -3.96
CA THR A 310 -17.00 -9.23 -3.89
C THR A 310 -15.90 -8.66 -3.01
N HIS A 311 -15.52 -7.40 -3.21
CA HIS A 311 -14.45 -6.78 -2.42
C HIS A 311 -14.79 -6.73 -0.93
N THR A 312 -16.00 -6.29 -0.58
CA THR A 312 -16.44 -6.21 0.82
C THR A 312 -16.55 -7.59 1.46
N SER A 313 -17.04 -8.57 0.69
CA SER A 313 -17.13 -9.98 1.06
C SER A 313 -15.77 -10.59 1.39
N LEU A 314 -14.74 -10.33 0.58
CA LEU A 314 -13.37 -10.81 0.86
C LEU A 314 -12.83 -10.29 2.20
N ILE A 315 -13.16 -9.04 2.57
CA ILE A 315 -12.78 -8.47 3.87
C ILE A 315 -13.54 -9.16 5.01
N ILE A 316 -14.82 -9.47 4.82
CA ILE A 316 -15.64 -10.19 5.80
C ILE A 316 -15.08 -11.60 6.05
N ASP A 317 -14.72 -12.32 4.99
CA ASP A 317 -14.15 -13.68 5.09
C ASP A 317 -12.79 -13.68 5.79
N GLU A 318 -11.99 -12.63 5.54
CA GLU A 318 -10.73 -12.41 6.22
C GLU A 318 -10.94 -12.18 7.72
N LEU A 319 -11.90 -11.31 8.11
CA LEU A 319 -12.27 -11.12 9.52
C LEU A 319 -12.78 -12.42 10.16
N ALA A 320 -13.57 -13.23 9.43
CA ALA A 320 -14.03 -14.53 9.91
C ALA A 320 -12.88 -15.51 10.14
N THR A 321 -11.84 -15.46 9.29
CA THR A 321 -10.62 -16.25 9.48
C THR A 321 -9.84 -15.80 10.71
N LEU A 322 -9.71 -14.50 10.94
CA LEU A 322 -9.07 -13.95 12.13
C LEU A 322 -9.86 -14.26 13.40
N GLU A 323 -11.19 -14.24 13.35
CA GLU A 323 -12.07 -14.60 14.46
C GLU A 323 -11.86 -16.06 14.89
N LYS A 324 -11.68 -16.99 13.94
CA LYS A 324 -11.32 -18.38 14.25
C LYS A 324 -9.96 -18.47 14.96
N ARG A 325 -8.98 -17.64 14.58
CA ARG A 325 -7.67 -17.56 15.26
C ARG A 325 -7.79 -16.97 16.65
N LYS A 326 -8.55 -15.88 16.81
CA LYS A 326 -8.88 -15.26 18.11
C LYS A 326 -9.42 -16.29 19.10
N ARG A 327 -10.41 -17.09 18.70
CA ARG A 327 -10.99 -18.14 19.57
C ARG A 327 -9.95 -19.15 20.03
N LYS A 328 -9.10 -19.66 19.12
CA LYS A 328 -8.03 -20.60 19.46
C LYS A 328 -7.03 -20.02 20.46
N VAL A 329 -6.68 -18.74 20.34
CA VAL A 329 -5.77 -18.05 21.27
C VAL A 329 -6.41 -17.86 22.64
N LEU A 330 -7.71 -17.56 22.70
CA LEU A 330 -8.43 -17.35 23.96
C LEU A 330 -8.78 -18.65 24.71
N GLU A 331 -8.77 -19.80 24.02
CA GLU A 331 -8.98 -21.13 24.61
C GLU A 331 -7.70 -21.73 25.24
N GLN A 332 -6.53 -21.15 24.96
CA GLN A 332 -5.23 -21.52 25.54
C GLN A 332 -4.92 -20.70 26.79
#